data_AF-A0A953AM89-F1
#
_entry.id   AF-A0A953AM89-F1
#
_cell.length_a   1.000
_cell.length_b   1.000
_cell.length_c   1.000
_cell.angle_alpha   90.00
_cell.angle_beta   90.00
_cell.angle_gamma   90.00
#
_symmetry.space_group_name_H-M   'P 1'
#
loop_
_entity.id
_entity.type
_entity.pdbx_description
1 polymer ?
#
loop_
_entity_poly.entity_id
_entity_poly.type
_entity_poly.pdbx_seq_one_letter_code
_entity_poly.pdbx_strand_id
1 'polypeptide(L)'
;MKTGVMLSCLGIGVLGLTACGGAASSALDSYKPATVNTPEDAKRWAKNASAPNVYLSSTAVLGITGLNGQGQAEDTTCPKRNQDGNTLWLEGDCTDSEGRKWVGKARRESEAAGSDTGRFVYEGFGYEGTDTCGGKEIAGKWIFEGVVDVTGTEEEIHFDIDVRTDFTGPDEDADCAVSDESMAWDYTGTVVEDGSSKNTWSGSGRVGSSKIGVATVETKDEVIDMSVCDSEAISGTTTLTGGSDTVVITYDGATDCESSSTVQWSLNGEAKGELTGVSCASAGSAPAWALLAWPAVMLLWRRRSRDVRGGRGRRRI
;
A
#
# COMPACT_ATOMS: atom_id res chain seq x y z
N MET A 1 33.24 34.62 3.74
CA MET A 1 33.43 33.48 2.81
C MET A 1 33.15 32.21 3.59
N LYS A 2 31.97 31.59 3.40
CA LYS A 2 31.57 30.35 4.07
C LYS A 2 31.87 29.20 3.11
N THR A 3 32.85 28.38 3.45
CA THR A 3 33.19 27.13 2.78
C THR A 3 32.13 26.09 3.13
N GLY A 4 31.26 25.79 2.17
CA GLY A 4 30.30 24.69 2.27
C GLY A 4 31.00 23.36 2.03
N VAL A 5 30.86 22.45 2.98
CA VAL A 5 31.34 21.06 2.87
C VAL A 5 30.40 20.33 1.91
N MET A 6 30.87 20.08 0.69
CA MET A 6 30.26 19.15 -0.25
C MET A 6 30.50 17.73 0.28
N LEU A 7 29.44 17.10 0.81
CA LEU A 7 29.46 15.70 1.21
C LEU A 7 29.46 14.85 -0.06
N SER A 8 30.61 14.25 -0.36
CA SER A 8 30.85 13.43 -1.55
C SER A 8 30.40 11.99 -1.26
N CYS A 9 29.30 11.55 -1.87
CA CYS A 9 28.93 10.14 -1.94
C CYS A 9 29.88 9.41 -2.89
N LEU A 10 30.91 8.76 -2.34
CA LEU A 10 31.86 7.93 -3.10
C LEU A 10 32.12 6.65 -2.29
N GLY A 11 31.53 5.53 -2.73
CA GLY A 11 31.62 4.26 -2.03
C GLY A 11 31.09 3.04 -2.78
N ILE A 12 31.77 2.67 -3.88
CA ILE A 12 32.07 1.30 -4.34
C ILE A 12 30.87 0.33 -4.54
N GLY A 13 30.53 0.05 -5.82
CA GLY A 13 30.58 -1.34 -6.26
C GLY A 13 29.33 -2.10 -6.73
N VAL A 14 28.25 -1.46 -7.19
CA VAL A 14 27.36 -2.00 -8.24
C VAL A 14 26.91 -0.82 -9.10
N LEU A 15 27.15 -0.89 -10.41
CA LEU A 15 26.74 0.12 -11.40
C LEU A 15 25.22 0.13 -11.57
N GLY A 16 24.52 0.80 -10.65
CA GLY A 16 23.17 1.31 -10.85
C GLY A 16 23.22 2.80 -10.51
N LEU A 17 23.22 3.66 -11.52
CA LEU A 17 23.02 5.10 -11.36
C LEU A 17 21.59 5.32 -10.84
N THR A 18 21.38 5.18 -9.54
CA THR A 18 20.21 5.74 -8.87
C THR A 18 20.41 7.25 -8.87
N ALA A 19 19.83 7.91 -9.88
CA ALA A 19 19.52 9.33 -9.77
C ALA A 19 18.83 9.54 -8.41
N CYS A 20 19.18 10.60 -7.68
CA CYS A 20 18.64 10.93 -6.36
C CYS A 20 17.15 11.32 -6.36
N GLY A 21 16.33 10.75 -7.24
CA GLY A 21 14.89 10.91 -7.29
C GLY A 21 14.28 9.55 -7.62
N GLY A 22 13.66 8.96 -6.60
CA GLY A 22 12.85 7.76 -6.74
C GLY A 22 11.71 7.92 -7.75
N ALA A 23 11.05 6.81 -8.10
CA ALA A 23 9.91 6.85 -9.01
C ALA A 23 8.76 7.69 -8.43
N ALA A 24 8.52 7.57 -7.12
CA ALA A 24 7.53 8.37 -6.41
C ALA A 24 8.01 9.80 -6.21
N SER A 25 9.23 10.02 -5.69
CA SER A 25 9.70 11.38 -5.40
C SER A 25 9.66 12.28 -6.64
N SER A 26 10.09 11.74 -7.80
CA SER A 26 10.03 12.45 -9.08
C SER A 26 8.61 12.82 -9.51
N ALA A 27 7.66 11.91 -9.27
CA ALA A 27 6.24 12.16 -9.58
C ALA A 27 5.63 13.18 -8.62
N LEU A 28 5.86 13.02 -7.31
CA LEU A 28 5.37 13.90 -6.25
C LEU A 28 5.86 15.33 -6.40
N ASP A 29 7.08 15.54 -6.90
CA ASP A 29 7.63 16.87 -7.19
C ASP A 29 6.96 17.57 -8.39
N SER A 30 6.30 16.80 -9.26
CA SER A 30 5.55 17.33 -10.40
C SER A 30 4.08 17.65 -10.06
N TYR A 31 3.57 17.13 -8.95
CA TYR A 31 2.18 17.33 -8.54
C TYR A 31 1.99 18.69 -7.88
N LYS A 32 0.80 19.28 -8.06
CA LYS A 32 0.41 20.48 -7.31
C LYS A 32 0.35 20.18 -5.81
N PRO A 33 0.50 21.17 -4.92
CA PRO A 33 0.18 20.98 -3.51
C PRO A 33 -1.27 20.51 -3.32
N ALA A 34 -1.49 19.61 -2.36
CA ALA A 34 -2.82 19.15 -2.01
C ALA A 34 -3.68 20.25 -1.38
N THR A 35 -4.99 20.17 -1.61
CA THR A 35 -6.00 20.85 -0.81
C THR A 35 -6.54 19.88 0.25
N VAL A 36 -6.63 20.35 1.49
CA VAL A 36 -7.08 19.55 2.65
C VAL A 36 -8.10 20.31 3.50
N ASN A 37 -8.82 21.28 2.93
CA ASN A 37 -9.59 22.25 3.73
C ASN A 37 -11.11 22.04 3.71
N THR A 38 -11.58 20.96 3.08
CA THR A 38 -12.99 20.57 3.06
C THR A 38 -13.22 19.21 3.73
N PRO A 39 -14.43 18.91 4.23
CA PRO A 39 -14.77 17.57 4.70
C PRO A 39 -14.54 16.48 3.64
N GLU A 40 -14.84 16.78 2.38
CA GLU A 40 -14.66 15.87 1.25
C GLU A 40 -13.18 15.57 1.00
N ASP A 41 -12.32 16.59 1.07
CA ASP A 41 -10.87 16.40 1.00
C ASP A 41 -10.37 15.55 2.17
N ALA A 42 -10.77 15.89 3.40
CA ALA A 42 -10.36 15.15 4.60
C ALA A 42 -10.76 13.67 4.51
N LYS A 43 -11.99 13.38 4.07
CA LYS A 43 -12.48 12.02 3.85
C LYS A 43 -11.69 11.29 2.77
N ARG A 44 -11.41 11.94 1.64
CA ARG A 44 -10.62 11.36 0.55
C ARG A 44 -9.21 11.01 1.01
N TRP A 45 -8.58 11.89 1.78
CA TRP A 45 -7.24 11.70 2.31
C TRP A 45 -7.18 10.62 3.39
N ALA A 46 -8.14 10.59 4.32
CA ALA A 46 -8.24 9.56 5.36
C ALA A 46 -8.27 8.14 4.79
N LYS A 47 -8.88 7.95 3.61
CA LYS A 47 -8.93 6.67 2.91
C LYS A 47 -7.57 6.25 2.34
N ASN A 48 -6.75 7.19 1.87
CA ASN A 48 -5.61 6.88 1.00
C ASN A 48 -4.23 7.07 1.63
N ALA A 49 -4.12 7.90 2.67
CA ALA A 49 -2.83 8.39 3.13
C ALA A 49 -2.32 7.77 4.42
N SER A 50 -3.14 7.06 5.19
CA SER A 50 -2.64 6.44 6.42
C SER A 50 -1.62 5.33 6.12
N ALA A 51 -0.70 5.10 7.06
CA ALA A 51 0.37 4.09 6.95
C ALA A 51 -0.12 2.71 6.44
N PRO A 52 -1.20 2.10 6.99
CA PRO A 52 -1.69 0.84 6.45
C PRO A 52 -2.14 0.98 4.99
N ASN A 53 -2.91 2.01 4.65
CA ASN A 53 -3.40 2.22 3.29
C ASN A 53 -2.27 2.41 2.27
N VAL A 54 -1.24 3.17 2.63
CA VAL A 54 -0.05 3.37 1.80
C VAL A 54 0.69 2.05 1.58
N TYR A 55 0.98 1.31 2.65
CA TYR A 55 1.66 0.02 2.56
C TYR A 55 0.90 -0.99 1.68
N LEU A 56 -0.39 -1.13 1.93
CA LEU A 56 -1.25 -2.08 1.22
C LEU A 56 -1.44 -1.71 -0.25
N SER A 57 -1.63 -0.43 -0.56
CA SER A 57 -1.77 0.03 -1.94
C SER A 57 -0.49 -0.20 -2.74
N SER A 58 0.67 0.10 -2.14
CA SER A 58 1.98 -0.10 -2.79
C SER A 58 2.35 -1.57 -3.02
N THR A 59 1.70 -2.51 -2.33
CA THR A 59 1.95 -3.96 -2.42
C THR A 59 0.78 -4.75 -3.01
N ALA A 60 -0.31 -4.08 -3.42
CA ALA A 60 -1.55 -4.72 -3.85
C ALA A 60 -1.34 -5.71 -5.02
N VAL A 61 -0.49 -5.35 -5.99
CA VAL A 61 -0.21 -6.20 -7.16
C VAL A 61 0.47 -7.52 -6.79
N LEU A 62 1.24 -7.55 -5.70
CA LEU A 62 1.87 -8.76 -5.17
C LEU A 62 0.83 -9.70 -4.54
N GLY A 63 -0.18 -9.11 -3.90
CA GLY A 63 -1.34 -9.85 -3.39
C GLY A 63 -2.12 -10.54 -4.50
N ILE A 64 -2.43 -9.81 -5.58
CA ILE A 64 -3.16 -10.35 -6.75
C ILE A 64 -2.38 -11.49 -7.41
N THR A 65 -1.06 -11.34 -7.55
CA THR A 65 -0.19 -12.38 -8.10
C THR A 65 0.07 -13.53 -7.13
N GLY A 66 -0.54 -13.54 -5.95
CA GLY A 66 -0.39 -14.63 -4.98
C GLY A 66 1.03 -14.78 -4.42
N LEU A 67 1.92 -13.80 -4.61
CA LEU A 67 3.30 -13.86 -4.10
C LEU A 67 3.39 -13.83 -2.58
N ASN A 68 2.31 -13.41 -1.95
CA ASN A 68 2.13 -13.42 -0.51
C ASN A 68 1.67 -14.82 -0.02
N GLY A 69 1.59 -15.82 -0.93
CA GLY A 69 1.12 -17.18 -0.66
C GLY A 69 -0.41 -17.32 -0.62
N GLN A 70 -1.15 -16.40 -1.24
CA GLN A 70 -2.57 -16.13 -0.95
C GLN A 70 -3.47 -16.00 -2.19
N GLY A 71 -2.96 -16.29 -3.39
CA GLY A 71 -3.75 -16.22 -4.62
C GLY A 71 -4.80 -17.34 -4.71
N GLN A 72 -5.94 -17.07 -5.35
CA GLN A 72 -6.83 -18.12 -5.87
C GLN A 72 -6.04 -19.04 -6.81
N ALA A 73 -6.50 -20.29 -6.98
CA ALA A 73 -5.88 -21.36 -7.78
C ALA A 73 -4.96 -20.79 -8.87
N GLU A 74 -3.66 -20.79 -8.57
CA GLU A 74 -2.71 -19.96 -9.29
C GLU A 74 -2.82 -20.25 -10.78
N ASP A 75 -3.14 -19.22 -11.57
CA ASP A 75 -2.71 -19.25 -12.95
C ASP A 75 -1.18 -19.22 -12.94
N THR A 76 -0.60 -20.42 -12.88
CA THR A 76 0.85 -20.63 -12.90
C THR A 76 1.46 -20.23 -14.25
N THR A 77 0.63 -19.91 -15.25
CA THR A 77 1.09 -19.51 -16.59
C THR A 77 1.26 -18.00 -16.72
N CYS A 78 0.54 -17.19 -15.94
CA CYS A 78 0.61 -15.72 -16.02
C CYS A 78 0.29 -15.00 -14.69
N PRO A 79 1.11 -14.03 -14.22
CA PRO A 79 2.41 -13.65 -14.78
C PRO A 79 3.42 -14.81 -14.70
N LYS A 80 4.38 -14.84 -15.62
CA LYS A 80 5.44 -15.86 -15.63
C LYS A 80 6.28 -15.71 -14.37
N ARG A 81 6.51 -16.82 -13.66
CA ARG A 81 7.28 -16.84 -12.42
C ARG A 81 8.61 -17.56 -12.62
N ASN A 82 9.68 -16.98 -12.12
CA ASN A 82 10.99 -17.62 -12.10
C ASN A 82 11.68 -17.36 -10.76
N GLN A 83 12.08 -18.43 -10.06
CA GLN A 83 12.78 -18.35 -8.79
C GLN A 83 14.27 -18.66 -9.00
N ASP A 84 15.14 -17.73 -8.60
CA ASP A 84 16.59 -17.93 -8.54
C ASP A 84 17.12 -17.56 -7.16
N GLY A 85 17.53 -18.57 -6.39
CA GLY A 85 17.91 -18.40 -4.99
C GLY A 85 16.78 -17.78 -4.17
N ASN A 86 17.04 -16.63 -3.55
CA ASN A 86 16.04 -15.86 -2.78
C ASN A 86 15.30 -14.80 -3.63
N THR A 87 15.52 -14.78 -4.95
CA THR A 87 14.87 -13.82 -5.84
C THR A 87 13.74 -14.47 -6.62
N LEU A 88 12.55 -13.91 -6.49
CA LEU A 88 11.39 -14.28 -7.31
C LEU A 88 11.17 -13.20 -8.37
N TRP A 89 11.17 -13.60 -9.63
CA TRP A 89 10.84 -12.75 -10.77
C TRP A 89 9.41 -13.00 -11.24
N LEU A 90 8.72 -11.91 -11.54
CA LEU A 90 7.44 -11.86 -12.24
C LEU A 90 7.64 -11.16 -13.56
N GLU A 91 7.20 -11.79 -14.64
CA GLU A 91 7.21 -11.18 -15.97
C GLU A 91 5.80 -11.23 -16.57
N GLY A 92 5.34 -10.07 -17.06
CA GLY A 92 4.13 -9.97 -17.86
C GLY A 92 4.33 -10.47 -19.29
N ASP A 93 3.66 -9.80 -20.24
CA ASP A 93 3.55 -10.22 -21.63
C ASP A 93 2.87 -11.58 -21.79
N CYS A 94 1.78 -11.73 -21.02
CA CYS A 94 0.88 -12.88 -21.06
C CYS A 94 -0.52 -12.45 -20.61
N THR A 95 -1.49 -13.34 -20.81
CA THR A 95 -2.87 -13.15 -20.36
C THR A 95 -3.21 -14.29 -19.42
N ASP A 96 -3.79 -13.97 -18.26
CA ASP A 96 -4.22 -14.98 -17.30
C ASP A 96 -5.61 -15.55 -17.64
N SER A 97 -6.02 -16.57 -16.89
CA SER A 97 -7.29 -17.27 -17.03
C SER A 97 -8.53 -16.39 -16.79
N GLU A 98 -8.37 -15.23 -16.17
CA GLU A 98 -9.43 -14.21 -16.00
C GLU A 98 -9.48 -13.22 -17.17
N GLY A 99 -8.56 -13.34 -18.14
CA GLY A 99 -8.47 -12.45 -19.29
C GLY A 99 -7.67 -11.17 -19.04
N ARG A 100 -7.03 -11.02 -17.86
CA ARG A 100 -6.17 -9.87 -17.57
C ARG A 100 -4.85 -10.02 -18.31
N LYS A 101 -4.43 -8.97 -18.99
CA LYS A 101 -3.14 -8.92 -19.68
C LYS A 101 -2.09 -8.32 -18.75
N TRP A 102 -1.18 -9.15 -18.28
CA TRP A 102 -0.07 -8.74 -17.44
C TRP A 102 1.03 -8.09 -18.28
N VAL A 103 1.66 -7.05 -17.75
CA VAL A 103 2.73 -6.28 -18.42
C VAL A 103 3.86 -5.95 -17.45
N GLY A 104 5.03 -5.59 -18.00
CA GLY A 104 6.22 -5.20 -17.24
C GLY A 104 6.87 -6.34 -16.47
N LYS A 105 7.70 -5.97 -15.50
CA LYS A 105 8.44 -6.92 -14.65
C LYS A 105 8.44 -6.49 -13.20
N ALA A 106 8.29 -7.44 -12.29
CA ALA A 106 8.53 -7.21 -10.87
C ALA A 106 9.47 -8.26 -10.34
N ARG A 107 10.15 -7.95 -9.24
CA ARG A 107 10.97 -8.92 -8.53
C ARG A 107 10.92 -8.70 -7.03
N ARG A 108 10.99 -9.80 -6.28
CA ARG A 108 11.14 -9.83 -4.84
C ARG A 108 12.46 -10.46 -4.48
N GLU A 109 13.32 -9.73 -3.79
CA GLU A 109 14.56 -10.20 -3.19
C GLU A 109 14.32 -10.42 -1.70
N SER A 110 14.04 -11.65 -1.29
CA SER A 110 13.84 -11.96 0.13
C SER A 110 15.18 -12.03 0.87
N GLU A 111 15.21 -11.61 2.14
CA GLU A 111 16.41 -11.72 2.98
C GLU A 111 16.85 -13.19 3.15
N ALA A 112 15.87 -14.09 3.27
CA ALA A 112 16.04 -15.53 3.27
C ALA A 112 14.93 -16.20 2.45
N ALA A 113 15.18 -17.42 1.95
CA ALA A 113 14.17 -18.19 1.23
C ALA A 113 12.90 -18.37 2.10
N GLY A 114 11.78 -17.83 1.63
CA GLY A 114 10.49 -17.87 2.34
C GLY A 114 10.31 -16.83 3.44
N SER A 115 11.23 -15.87 3.58
CA SER A 115 11.05 -14.71 4.47
C SER A 115 9.98 -13.78 3.93
N ASP A 116 9.23 -13.15 4.83
CA ASP A 116 8.28 -12.10 4.49
C ASP A 116 8.96 -10.74 4.28
N THR A 117 10.16 -10.55 4.83
CA THR A 117 11.04 -9.39 4.61
C THR A 117 11.82 -9.49 3.29
N GLY A 118 12.11 -8.34 2.70
CA GLY A 118 12.86 -8.23 1.46
C GLY A 118 12.60 -6.94 0.70
N ARG A 119 13.20 -6.86 -0.48
CA ARG A 119 13.03 -5.74 -1.41
C ARG A 119 12.13 -6.15 -2.57
N PHE A 120 11.13 -5.34 -2.85
CA PHE A 120 10.28 -5.45 -4.03
C PHE A 120 10.65 -4.35 -5.00
N VAL A 121 10.84 -4.70 -6.28
CA VAL A 121 11.11 -3.73 -7.34
C VAL A 121 10.10 -3.94 -8.46
N TYR A 122 9.46 -2.84 -8.88
CA TYR A 122 8.53 -2.78 -10.00
C TYR A 122 9.15 -2.01 -11.15
N GLU A 123 9.15 -2.62 -12.33
CA GLU A 123 9.61 -2.05 -13.60
C GLU A 123 8.44 -2.08 -14.59
N GLY A 124 7.56 -1.09 -14.49
CA GLY A 124 6.32 -0.97 -15.25
C GLY A 124 5.38 -2.17 -15.07
N PHE A 125 5.40 -2.83 -13.92
CA PHE A 125 4.65 -4.07 -13.69
C PHE A 125 3.20 -3.81 -13.37
N GLY A 126 2.31 -4.61 -13.94
CA GLY A 126 0.90 -4.57 -13.59
C GLY A 126 0.04 -5.28 -14.61
N TYR A 127 -1.20 -4.81 -14.78
CA TYR A 127 -2.15 -5.49 -15.65
C TYR A 127 -3.12 -4.53 -16.35
N GLU A 128 -3.61 -4.97 -17.50
CA GLU A 128 -4.72 -4.40 -18.25
C GLU A 128 -5.92 -5.35 -18.12
N GLY A 129 -7.10 -4.81 -17.91
CA GLY A 129 -8.33 -5.58 -17.73
C GLY A 129 -9.57 -4.79 -18.13
N THR A 130 -10.74 -5.30 -17.77
CA THR A 130 -12.01 -4.62 -17.98
C THR A 130 -12.72 -4.42 -16.65
N ASP A 131 -13.06 -3.18 -16.34
CA ASP A 131 -13.93 -2.81 -15.24
C ASP A 131 -15.36 -2.60 -15.72
N THR A 132 -16.33 -2.62 -14.81
CA THR A 132 -17.74 -2.33 -15.13
C THR A 132 -18.17 -1.04 -14.45
N CYS A 133 -18.63 -0.07 -15.22
CA CYS A 133 -19.23 1.16 -14.67
C CYS A 133 -20.49 1.51 -15.45
N GLY A 134 -21.60 1.76 -14.75
CA GLY A 134 -22.90 2.03 -15.37
C GLY A 134 -23.39 0.91 -16.31
N GLY A 135 -23.00 -0.34 -16.03
CA GLY A 135 -23.31 -1.51 -16.88
C GLY A 135 -22.50 -1.59 -18.19
N LYS A 136 -21.48 -0.74 -18.37
CA LYS A 136 -20.56 -0.78 -19.51
C LYS A 136 -19.21 -1.34 -19.09
N GLU A 137 -18.63 -2.16 -19.94
CA GLU A 137 -17.24 -2.58 -19.81
C GLU A 137 -16.31 -1.46 -20.24
N ILE A 138 -15.32 -1.15 -19.41
CA ILE A 138 -14.34 -0.09 -19.60
C ILE A 138 -12.96 -0.70 -19.44
N ALA A 139 -12.07 -0.43 -20.39
CA ALA A 139 -10.69 -0.89 -20.28
C ALA A 139 -10.01 -0.18 -19.10
N GLY A 140 -9.47 -0.99 -18.18
CA GLY A 140 -8.69 -0.56 -17.03
C GLY A 140 -7.22 -0.93 -17.21
N LYS A 141 -6.33 -0.13 -16.63
CA LYS A 141 -4.88 -0.38 -16.61
C LYS A 141 -4.30 0.08 -15.29
N TRP A 142 -3.50 -0.77 -14.65
CA TRP A 142 -2.81 -0.48 -13.40
C TRP A 142 -1.34 -0.83 -13.57
N ILE A 143 -0.43 0.13 -13.40
CA ILE A 143 1.01 -0.04 -13.61
C ILE A 143 1.78 0.52 -12.42
N PHE A 144 2.68 -0.28 -11.86
CA PHE A 144 3.53 0.06 -10.73
C PHE A 144 4.97 0.25 -11.20
N GLU A 145 5.62 1.27 -10.64
CA GLU A 145 7.02 1.61 -10.87
C GLU A 145 7.65 1.99 -9.53
N GLY A 146 8.83 1.47 -9.21
CA GLY A 146 9.58 1.85 -8.02
C GLY A 146 9.90 0.69 -7.10
N VAL A 147 10.04 0.96 -5.80
CA VAL A 147 10.60 0.04 -4.81
C VAL A 147 9.81 0.05 -3.52
N VAL A 148 9.65 -1.13 -2.92
CA VAL A 148 9.25 -1.28 -1.51
C VAL A 148 10.33 -2.09 -0.80
N ASP A 149 10.97 -1.54 0.22
CA ASP A 149 11.87 -2.26 1.11
C ASP A 149 11.13 -2.62 2.41
N VAL A 150 11.17 -3.89 2.81
CA VAL A 150 10.57 -4.40 4.04
C VAL A 150 11.63 -5.13 4.84
N THR A 151 11.86 -4.70 6.07
CA THR A 151 12.88 -5.26 6.98
C THR A 151 12.30 -5.48 8.37
N GLY A 152 13.07 -6.09 9.26
CA GLY A 152 12.67 -6.30 10.66
C GLY A 152 12.35 -7.76 10.97
N THR A 153 11.34 -7.98 11.79
CA THR A 153 10.95 -9.29 12.35
C THR A 153 9.45 -9.49 12.25
N GLU A 154 8.96 -10.68 12.63
CA GLU A 154 7.50 -10.94 12.73
C GLU A 154 6.81 -10.04 13.77
N GLU A 155 7.53 -9.58 14.81
CA GLU A 155 6.96 -8.74 15.88
C GLU A 155 6.97 -7.24 15.52
N GLU A 156 7.93 -6.82 14.71
CA GLU A 156 8.12 -5.43 14.28
C GLU A 156 8.69 -5.40 12.86
N ILE A 157 7.88 -4.90 11.93
CA ILE A 157 8.23 -4.72 10.52
C ILE A 157 8.50 -3.23 10.28
N HIS A 158 9.58 -2.93 9.57
CA HIS A 158 9.85 -1.61 9.02
C HIS A 158 9.65 -1.65 7.51
N PHE A 159 9.04 -0.61 6.95
CA PHE A 159 8.88 -0.47 5.51
C PHE A 159 9.30 0.91 5.01
N ASP A 160 9.85 0.93 3.80
CA ASP A 160 10.23 2.12 3.03
C ASP A 160 9.67 1.96 1.61
N ILE A 161 8.86 2.90 1.18
CA ILE A 161 8.05 2.84 -0.04
C ILE A 161 8.42 4.05 -0.90
N ASP A 162 8.90 3.77 -2.11
CA ASP A 162 9.09 4.73 -3.19
C ASP A 162 8.42 4.15 -4.44
N VAL A 163 7.09 4.25 -4.49
CA VAL A 163 6.27 3.65 -5.56
C VAL A 163 5.40 4.70 -6.22
N ARG A 164 5.40 4.71 -7.56
CA ARG A 164 4.39 5.36 -8.39
C ARG A 164 3.48 4.30 -8.99
N THR A 165 2.18 4.59 -9.01
CA THR A 165 1.19 3.80 -9.74
C THR A 165 0.49 4.68 -10.76
N ASP A 166 0.48 4.23 -12.01
CA ASP A 166 -0.32 4.83 -13.08
C ASP A 166 -1.58 4.00 -13.29
N PHE A 167 -2.74 4.65 -13.20
CA PHE A 167 -4.05 4.05 -13.37
C PHE A 167 -4.79 4.71 -14.55
N THR A 168 -5.35 3.88 -15.43
CA THR A 168 -6.37 4.28 -16.39
C THR A 168 -7.63 3.50 -16.08
N GLY A 169 -8.77 4.17 -15.94
CA GLY A 169 -10.04 3.48 -15.71
C GLY A 169 -11.21 4.44 -15.55
N PRO A 170 -12.39 3.93 -15.15
CA PRO A 170 -13.58 4.76 -14.97
C PRO A 170 -13.36 5.80 -13.86
N ASP A 171 -13.72 7.04 -14.15
CA ASP A 171 -13.85 8.11 -13.18
C ASP A 171 -15.28 8.11 -12.65
N GLU A 172 -15.44 7.75 -11.37
CA GLU A 172 -16.74 7.70 -10.70
C GLU A 172 -17.41 9.08 -10.61
N ASP A 173 -16.60 10.15 -10.55
CA ASP A 173 -17.10 11.52 -10.47
C ASP A 173 -17.53 12.07 -11.85
N ALA A 174 -17.20 11.39 -12.94
CA ALA A 174 -17.42 11.84 -14.31
C ALA A 174 -18.24 10.86 -15.17
N ASP A 175 -19.30 10.27 -14.60
CA ASP A 175 -20.25 9.40 -15.31
C ASP A 175 -19.56 8.24 -16.06
N CYS A 176 -18.59 7.58 -15.43
CA CYS A 176 -17.81 6.49 -16.02
C CYS A 176 -16.94 6.90 -17.22
N ALA A 177 -16.59 8.18 -17.35
CA ALA A 177 -15.57 8.59 -18.32
C ALA A 177 -14.23 7.94 -17.98
N VAL A 178 -13.48 7.53 -19.00
CA VAL A 178 -12.12 7.02 -18.79
C VAL A 178 -11.21 8.18 -18.43
N SER A 179 -10.46 8.04 -17.35
CA SER A 179 -9.45 9.00 -16.93
C SER A 179 -8.13 8.32 -16.64
N ASP A 180 -7.05 9.06 -16.86
CA ASP A 180 -5.71 8.70 -16.42
C ASP A 180 -5.40 9.43 -15.11
N GLU A 181 -4.88 8.70 -14.14
CA GLU A 181 -4.43 9.20 -12.86
C GLU A 181 -3.08 8.56 -12.51
N SER A 182 -2.23 9.30 -11.82
CA SER A 182 -1.01 8.75 -11.26
C SER A 182 -0.99 9.03 -9.77
N MET A 183 -0.76 8.00 -8.97
CA MET A 183 -0.58 8.07 -7.52
C MET A 183 0.89 7.81 -7.21
N ALA A 184 1.40 8.41 -6.14
CA ALA A 184 2.76 8.19 -5.71
C ALA A 184 2.88 8.24 -4.19
N TRP A 185 3.78 7.40 -3.65
CA TRP A 185 4.07 7.28 -2.24
C TRP A 185 5.59 7.25 -2.03
N ASP A 186 6.09 8.23 -1.29
CA ASP A 186 7.46 8.31 -0.75
C ASP A 186 7.31 8.31 0.77
N TYR A 187 7.29 7.11 1.37
CA TYR A 187 6.74 6.89 2.70
C TYR A 187 7.49 5.81 3.46
N THR A 188 7.78 6.08 4.74
CA THR A 188 8.42 5.12 5.64
C THR A 188 7.53 4.86 6.84
N GLY A 189 7.59 3.65 7.40
CA GLY A 189 6.76 3.33 8.55
C GLY A 189 7.13 2.03 9.23
N THR A 190 6.32 1.70 10.23
CA THR A 190 6.44 0.50 11.04
C THR A 190 5.10 -0.16 11.28
N VAL A 191 5.15 -1.47 11.49
CA VAL A 191 4.04 -2.29 11.96
C VAL A 191 4.52 -3.09 13.14
N VAL A 192 3.87 -2.93 14.29
CA VAL A 192 4.14 -3.72 15.49
C VAL A 192 2.98 -4.69 15.72
N GLU A 193 3.27 -5.99 15.77
CA GLU A 193 2.26 -7.02 16.02
C GLU A 193 2.16 -7.34 17.52
N ASP A 194 0.96 -7.23 18.10
CA ASP A 194 0.72 -7.56 19.52
C ASP A 194 0.18 -8.99 19.72
N GLY A 195 0.50 -9.90 18.79
CA GLY A 195 0.19 -11.35 18.85
C GLY A 195 -1.31 -11.74 18.88
N SER A 196 -2.23 -10.78 18.90
CA SER A 196 -3.63 -10.98 19.28
C SER A 196 -4.65 -10.80 18.15
N SER A 197 -4.22 -10.38 16.94
CA SER A 197 -5.01 -9.81 15.82
C SER A 197 -4.91 -8.29 15.70
N LYS A 198 -4.09 -7.69 16.56
CA LYS A 198 -3.83 -6.26 16.62
C LYS A 198 -2.47 -5.93 16.04
N ASN A 199 -2.47 -4.98 15.12
CA ASN A 199 -1.28 -4.42 14.53
C ASN A 199 -1.31 -2.90 14.74
N THR A 200 -0.22 -2.34 15.25
CA THR A 200 -0.05 -0.89 15.43
C THR A 200 0.82 -0.35 14.32
N TRP A 201 0.30 0.61 13.59
CA TRP A 201 0.91 1.22 12.42
C TRP A 201 1.38 2.63 12.73
N SER A 202 2.57 2.96 12.28
CA SER A 202 3.08 4.34 12.29
C SER A 202 3.86 4.60 11.02
N GLY A 203 4.00 5.86 10.66
CA GLY A 203 4.85 6.23 9.54
C GLY A 203 4.73 7.68 9.15
N SER A 204 5.57 8.09 8.21
CA SER A 204 5.53 9.43 7.67
C SER A 204 6.14 9.48 6.27
N GLY A 205 5.72 10.47 5.50
CA GLY A 205 6.20 10.66 4.14
C GLY A 205 5.38 11.64 3.34
N ARG A 206 5.50 11.55 2.02
CA ARG A 206 4.70 12.28 1.04
C ARG A 206 3.82 11.30 0.29
N VAL A 207 2.55 11.68 0.15
CA VAL A 207 1.55 10.92 -0.61
C VAL A 207 0.85 11.89 -1.54
N GLY A 208 0.53 11.45 -2.76
CA GLY A 208 -0.19 12.31 -3.67
C GLY A 208 -0.71 11.64 -4.93
N SER A 209 -1.55 12.37 -5.65
CA SER A 209 -1.96 12.02 -7.00
C SER A 209 -1.91 13.21 -7.94
N SER A 210 -1.83 12.93 -9.24
CA SER A 210 -1.85 13.96 -10.28
C SER A 210 -3.12 14.81 -10.26
N LYS A 211 -4.25 14.28 -9.76
CA LYS A 211 -5.54 14.99 -9.66
C LYS A 211 -5.66 15.82 -8.38
N ILE A 212 -5.30 15.25 -7.23
CA ILE A 212 -5.57 15.86 -5.91
C ILE A 212 -4.38 16.60 -5.31
N GLY A 213 -3.18 16.38 -5.84
CA GLY A 213 -1.95 16.99 -5.38
C GLY A 213 -1.19 16.16 -4.33
N VAL A 214 -0.16 16.76 -3.73
CA VAL A 214 0.72 16.14 -2.74
C VAL A 214 0.52 16.70 -1.34
N ALA A 215 0.44 15.81 -0.36
CA ALA A 215 0.44 16.13 1.07
C ALA A 215 1.63 15.47 1.77
N THR A 216 2.14 16.11 2.82
CA THR A 216 2.98 15.45 3.81
C THR A 216 2.08 14.78 4.83
N VAL A 217 2.37 13.52 5.16
CA VAL A 217 1.52 12.70 6.01
C VAL A 217 2.33 12.13 7.15
N GLU A 218 1.71 12.08 8.34
CA GLU A 218 2.21 11.38 9.53
C GLU A 218 1.08 10.54 10.11
N THR A 219 1.28 9.22 10.16
CA THR A 219 0.43 8.29 10.90
C THR A 219 1.08 7.94 12.22
N LYS A 220 0.31 8.01 13.30
CA LYS A 220 0.79 7.71 14.64
C LYS A 220 -0.14 6.75 15.35
N ASP A 221 0.44 5.63 15.77
CA ASP A 221 -0.19 4.61 16.62
C ASP A 221 -1.58 4.18 16.11
N GLU A 222 -1.74 4.03 14.79
CA GLU A 222 -2.97 3.50 14.20
C GLU A 222 -3.11 2.02 14.51
N VAL A 223 -4.06 1.65 15.36
CA VAL A 223 -4.28 0.26 15.74
C VAL A 223 -5.36 -0.33 14.86
N ILE A 224 -5.02 -1.36 14.09
CA ILE A 224 -6.00 -2.20 13.39
C ILE A 224 -6.18 -3.48 14.20
N ASP A 225 -7.40 -3.77 14.63
CA ASP A 225 -7.76 -5.03 15.29
C ASP A 225 -8.70 -5.84 14.41
N MET A 226 -8.17 -6.85 13.72
CA MET A 226 -8.97 -7.66 12.79
C MET A 226 -10.09 -8.47 13.45
N SER A 227 -10.07 -8.61 14.78
CA SER A 227 -11.17 -9.26 15.50
C SER A 227 -12.35 -8.31 15.75
N VAL A 228 -12.11 -7.00 15.61
CA VAL A 228 -13.08 -5.93 15.78
C VAL A 228 -13.39 -5.35 14.40
N CYS A 229 -12.39 -4.71 13.77
CA CYS A 229 -12.43 -4.11 12.45
C CYS A 229 -11.22 -4.47 11.59
N ASP A 230 -11.47 -5.05 10.43
CA ASP A 230 -10.44 -5.26 9.40
C ASP A 230 -10.38 -4.11 8.37
N SER A 231 -11.33 -3.18 8.44
CA SER A 231 -11.51 -2.11 7.46
C SER A 231 -11.27 -0.71 7.99
N GLU A 232 -10.90 -0.52 9.26
CA GLU A 232 -10.58 0.78 9.86
C GLU A 232 -9.66 0.63 11.07
N ALA A 233 -8.88 1.68 11.39
CA ALA A 233 -8.17 1.76 12.65
C ALA A 233 -9.15 2.03 13.81
N ILE A 234 -9.04 1.26 14.88
CA ILE A 234 -9.85 1.41 16.10
C ILE A 234 -9.30 2.51 17.04
N SER A 235 -8.08 2.96 16.81
CA SER A 235 -7.47 4.08 17.52
C SER A 235 -6.30 4.65 16.74
N GLY A 236 -5.88 5.86 17.06
CA GLY A 236 -4.66 6.49 16.52
C GLY A 236 -4.97 7.77 15.76
N THR A 237 -3.99 8.29 15.04
CA THR A 237 -4.17 9.52 14.26
C THR A 237 -3.42 9.50 12.94
N THR A 238 -4.01 10.11 11.92
CA THR A 238 -3.32 10.51 10.69
C THR A 238 -3.37 12.03 10.54
N THR A 239 -2.20 12.65 10.47
CA THR A 239 -2.02 14.09 10.22
C THR A 239 -1.60 14.31 8.78
N LEU A 240 -2.26 15.24 8.09
CA LEU A 240 -1.98 15.62 6.72
C LEU A 240 -1.68 17.11 6.65
N THR A 241 -0.61 17.48 5.94
CA THR A 241 -0.29 18.88 5.63
C THR A 241 -0.29 19.08 4.12
N GLY A 242 -1.21 19.91 3.64
CA GLY A 242 -1.36 20.30 2.24
C GLY A 242 -1.37 21.82 2.09
N GLY A 243 -0.36 22.38 1.42
CA GLY A 243 -0.21 23.83 1.33
C GLY A 243 0.00 24.46 2.71
N SER A 244 -0.90 25.36 3.13
CA SER A 244 -0.89 25.99 4.45
C SER A 244 -1.81 25.31 5.47
N ASP A 245 -2.60 24.32 5.03
CA ASP A 245 -3.63 23.70 5.84
C ASP A 245 -3.13 22.35 6.41
N THR A 246 -3.53 22.08 7.64
CA THR A 246 -3.24 20.82 8.34
C THR A 246 -4.54 20.18 8.80
N VAL A 247 -4.78 18.94 8.38
CA VAL A 247 -5.88 18.11 8.85
C VAL A 247 -5.35 17.06 9.81
N VAL A 248 -6.08 16.81 10.89
CA VAL A 248 -5.83 15.65 11.76
C VAL A 248 -7.09 14.82 11.79
N ILE A 249 -6.95 13.55 11.39
CA ILE A 249 -7.96 12.51 11.52
C ILE A 249 -7.65 11.73 12.80
N THR A 250 -8.63 11.61 13.68
CA THR A 250 -8.52 10.86 14.93
C THR A 250 -9.48 9.69 14.91
N TYR A 251 -8.91 8.50 15.06
CA TYR A 251 -9.64 7.25 15.18
C TYR A 251 -9.87 6.99 16.67
N ASP A 252 -11.12 6.75 17.06
CA ASP A 252 -11.52 6.56 18.46
C ASP A 252 -12.25 5.23 18.71
N GLY A 253 -12.48 4.46 17.66
CA GLY A 253 -13.16 3.18 17.70
C GLY A 253 -14.63 3.26 18.15
N ALA A 254 -15.23 4.46 18.16
CA ALA A 254 -16.53 4.66 18.79
C ALA A 254 -17.70 4.07 17.98
N THR A 255 -17.51 3.83 16.67
CA THR A 255 -18.54 3.33 15.74
C THR A 255 -18.10 2.11 14.94
N ASP A 256 -17.15 1.36 15.51
CA ASP A 256 -16.44 0.23 14.88
C ASP A 256 -17.30 -0.62 13.93
N CYS A 257 -16.94 -0.58 12.63
CA CYS A 257 -17.34 -1.51 11.57
C CYS A 257 -18.81 -1.52 11.17
N GLU A 258 -19.58 -0.53 11.57
CA GLU A 258 -20.89 -0.29 10.96
C GLU A 258 -20.71 0.46 9.63
N SER A 259 -21.67 0.33 8.72
CA SER A 259 -21.69 1.06 7.44
C SER A 259 -21.65 2.59 7.60
N SER A 260 -21.80 3.07 8.83
CA SER A 260 -21.75 4.47 9.24
C SER A 260 -20.50 4.82 10.04
N SER A 261 -19.39 4.11 9.87
CA SER A 261 -18.15 4.43 10.59
C SER A 261 -17.83 5.92 10.54
N THR A 262 -17.49 6.45 11.70
CA THR A 262 -17.20 7.87 11.91
C THR A 262 -15.83 8.06 12.52
N VAL A 263 -15.06 8.99 11.97
CA VAL A 263 -13.82 9.49 12.57
C VAL A 263 -13.99 10.94 12.97
N GLN A 264 -13.31 11.36 14.03
CA GLN A 264 -13.22 12.77 14.37
C GLN A 264 -12.17 13.44 13.47
N TRP A 265 -12.39 14.69 13.08
CA TRP A 265 -11.37 15.46 12.37
C TRP A 265 -11.27 16.91 12.84
N SER A 266 -10.08 17.46 12.66
CA SER A 266 -9.78 18.87 12.88
C SER A 266 -9.07 19.47 11.67
N LEU A 267 -9.23 20.78 11.50
CA LEU A 267 -8.57 21.58 10.48
C LEU A 267 -7.85 22.74 11.17
N ASN A 268 -6.54 22.84 10.97
CA ASN A 268 -5.68 23.88 11.56
C ASN A 268 -5.82 23.98 13.09
N GLY A 269 -5.99 22.84 13.75
CA GLY A 269 -6.17 22.72 15.21
C GLY A 269 -7.58 23.00 15.71
N GLU A 270 -8.52 23.37 14.85
CA GLU A 270 -9.93 23.56 15.20
C GLU A 270 -10.73 22.29 14.89
N ALA A 271 -11.42 21.73 15.88
CA ALA A 271 -12.29 20.57 15.69
C ALA A 271 -13.43 20.90 14.70
N LYS A 272 -13.65 20.03 13.72
CA LYS A 272 -14.66 20.19 12.67
C LYS A 272 -15.81 19.17 12.76
N GLY A 273 -15.71 18.21 13.68
CA GLY A 273 -16.75 17.21 13.95
C GLY A 273 -16.39 15.85 13.39
N GLU A 274 -17.39 15.12 12.91
CA GLU A 274 -17.27 13.74 12.42
C GLU A 274 -17.25 13.67 10.89
N LEU A 275 -16.43 12.79 10.34
CA LEU A 275 -16.49 12.34 8.94
C LEU A 275 -17.12 10.96 8.90
N THR A 276 -18.14 10.78 8.06
CA THR A 276 -18.79 9.49 7.87
C THR A 276 -18.22 8.74 6.67
N GLY A 277 -18.17 7.40 6.75
CA GLY A 277 -17.73 6.54 5.65
C GLY A 277 -16.23 6.66 5.37
N VAL A 278 -15.45 6.89 6.42
CA VAL A 278 -14.01 6.70 6.41
C VAL A 278 -13.76 5.24 6.77
N SER A 279 -13.23 4.51 5.81
CA SER A 279 -12.71 3.16 5.98
C SER A 279 -11.35 3.13 5.30
N CYS A 280 -10.46 2.24 5.73
CA CYS A 280 -9.23 1.92 5.01
C CYS A 280 -9.58 1.62 3.54
N ALA A 281 -8.91 2.29 2.61
CA ALA A 281 -9.19 2.20 1.18
C ALA A 281 -9.09 0.78 0.62
N SER A 282 -8.42 -0.16 1.29
CA SER A 282 -8.45 -1.57 0.89
C SER A 282 -9.86 -2.18 0.89
N ALA A 283 -10.82 -1.58 1.61
CA ALA A 283 -12.22 -1.97 1.63
C ALA A 283 -13.11 -1.21 0.62
N GLY A 284 -12.58 -0.17 -0.04
CA GLY A 284 -13.34 0.71 -0.93
C GLY A 284 -12.94 0.58 -2.40
N SER A 285 -13.92 0.31 -3.26
CA SER A 285 -13.88 0.37 -4.74
C SER A 285 -12.90 -0.52 -5.52
N ALA A 286 -12.07 -1.33 -4.88
CA ALA A 286 -11.50 -2.47 -5.60
C ALA A 286 -12.67 -3.41 -6.00
N PRO A 287 -12.72 -3.93 -7.24
CA PRO A 287 -13.80 -4.80 -7.68
C PRO A 287 -14.01 -5.92 -6.66
N ALA A 288 -15.27 -6.27 -6.36
CA ALA A 288 -15.70 -7.08 -5.21
C ALA A 288 -14.92 -8.40 -4.96
N TRP A 289 -14.13 -8.88 -5.93
CA TRP A 289 -13.21 -10.00 -5.78
C TRP A 289 -11.93 -9.68 -4.98
N ALA A 290 -11.46 -8.44 -4.95
CA ALA A 290 -10.30 -8.01 -4.15
C ALA A 290 -10.59 -8.02 -2.64
N LEU A 291 -11.87 -7.84 -2.25
CA LEU A 291 -12.34 -7.86 -0.86
C LEU A 291 -12.38 -9.26 -0.24
N LEU A 292 -12.42 -10.32 -1.06
CA LEU A 292 -12.55 -11.70 -0.58
C LEU A 292 -11.21 -12.38 -0.22
N ALA A 293 -10.08 -11.77 -0.57
CA ALA A 293 -8.76 -12.32 -0.22
C ALA A 293 -8.39 -12.08 1.25
N TRP A 294 -8.96 -11.05 1.88
CA TRP A 294 -8.46 -10.43 3.10
C TRP A 294 -8.63 -11.21 4.42
N PRO A 295 -9.77 -11.83 4.74
CA PRO A 295 -9.90 -12.63 5.96
C PRO A 295 -9.01 -13.89 5.93
N ALA A 296 -8.75 -14.42 4.73
CA ALA A 296 -7.88 -15.58 4.52
C ALA A 296 -6.38 -15.22 4.61
N VAL A 297 -6.01 -13.98 4.25
CA VAL A 297 -4.64 -13.44 4.28
C VAL A 297 -4.00 -13.65 5.67
N MET A 298 -4.65 -13.20 6.73
CA MET A 298 -4.01 -13.17 8.06
C MET A 298 -4.31 -14.40 8.93
N LEU A 299 -5.44 -15.10 8.71
CA LEU A 299 -5.75 -16.34 9.44
C LEU A 299 -4.73 -17.45 9.17
N LEU A 300 -4.03 -17.42 8.04
CA LEU A 300 -3.02 -18.41 7.67
C LEU A 300 -1.58 -18.00 8.03
N TRP A 301 -1.27 -16.71 8.13
CA TRP A 301 -0.06 -16.21 8.85
C TRP A 301 -0.03 -16.77 10.28
N ARG A 302 -1.19 -16.81 10.95
CA ARG A 302 -1.39 -17.46 12.25
C ARG A 302 -1.22 -18.99 12.27
N ARG A 303 -1.40 -19.68 11.15
CA ARG A 303 -1.22 -21.15 11.09
C ARG A 303 0.24 -21.53 10.90
N ARG A 304 1.00 -20.76 10.10
CA ARG A 304 2.42 -21.07 9.81
C ARG A 304 3.33 -20.89 11.04
N SER A 305 3.04 -19.91 11.90
CA SER A 305 3.75 -19.70 13.17
C SER A 305 3.52 -20.79 14.22
N ARG A 306 2.46 -21.60 14.09
CA ARG A 306 2.18 -22.74 14.99
C ARG A 306 2.94 -24.01 14.62
N ASP A 307 3.16 -24.28 13.33
CA ASP A 307 3.78 -25.53 12.89
C ASP A 307 5.29 -25.61 13.16
N VAL A 308 5.99 -24.48 13.23
CA VAL A 308 7.44 -24.46 13.52
C VAL A 308 7.76 -24.86 14.97
N ARG A 309 6.82 -24.69 15.92
CA ARG A 309 7.03 -25.07 17.33
C ARG A 309 6.77 -26.56 17.62
N GLY A 310 6.17 -27.31 16.69
CA GLY A 310 5.80 -28.73 16.91
C GLY A 310 6.88 -29.77 16.58
N GLY A 311 7.95 -29.40 15.87
CA GLY A 311 8.89 -30.36 15.27
C GLY A 311 10.06 -30.84 16.13
N ARG A 312 10.24 -30.35 17.37
CA ARG A 312 11.31 -30.81 18.28
C ARG A 312 10.76 -31.66 19.41
N GLY A 313 10.64 -32.97 19.18
CA GLY A 313 10.62 -33.90 20.30
C GLY A 313 10.00 -35.26 20.04
N ARG A 314 10.74 -36.18 19.42
CA ARG A 314 10.91 -37.58 19.88
C ARG A 314 11.85 -38.35 18.95
N ARG A 315 13.15 -38.25 19.22
CA ARG A 315 14.04 -39.42 19.12
C ARG A 315 14.30 -39.91 20.54
N ARG A 316 13.70 -41.04 20.90
CA ARG A 316 14.22 -41.99 21.89
C ARG A 316 14.04 -43.37 21.24
N ILE A 317 15.16 -43.91 20.73
CA ILE A 317 15.81 -45.15 21.20
C ILE A 317 14.86 -46.33 21.13
#